data_AF-A0A5C7AX61-F1
#
_entry.id   AF-A0A5C7AX61-F1
#
_cell.length_a   1.000
_cell.length_b   1.000
_cell.length_c   1.000
_cell.angle_alpha   90.00
_cell.angle_beta   90.00
_cell.angle_gamma   90.00
#
_symmetry.space_group_name_H-M   'P 1'
#
loop_
_entity.id
_entity.type
_entity.pdbx_description
1 polymer ?
#
loop_
_entity_poly.entity_id
_entity_poly.type
_entity_poly.pdbx_seq_one_letter_code
_entity_poly.pdbx_strand_id
1 'polypeptide(L)'
;MQKLPKIQDFKAPEGYFDSLPDKIMEEIKPHKSIQWMKYAAAAAILVVSLGVWQFNSSKTQFETLSMDEEVNLFIESQYWTAEDVLSMVDNPEEILDQIIAEEMVYEVDMVDENDQHWY
;
A
#
# COMPACT_ATOMS: atom_id res chain seq x y z
N MET A 1 61.17 32.06 59.90
CA MET A 1 60.85 31.78 58.49
C MET A 1 60.46 30.31 58.39
N GLN A 2 59.21 30.03 58.00
CA GLN A 2 58.63 28.68 57.95
C GLN A 2 59.24 27.91 56.77
N LYS A 3 59.68 26.67 56.99
CA LYS A 3 60.35 25.84 55.97
C LYS A 3 59.28 25.23 55.04
N LEU A 4 59.37 25.50 53.74
CA LEU A 4 58.50 24.90 52.72
C LEU A 4 58.72 23.37 52.72
N PRO A 5 57.64 22.55 52.69
CA PRO A 5 57.78 21.10 52.63
C PRO A 5 58.45 20.71 51.31
N LYS A 6 59.48 19.85 51.39
CA LYS A 6 60.14 19.29 50.21
C LYS A 6 59.10 18.50 49.41
N ILE A 7 58.85 18.97 48.20
CA ILE A 7 57.99 18.32 47.22
C ILE A 7 58.60 16.94 46.95
N GLN A 8 57.79 15.90 47.07
CA GLN A 8 58.23 14.52 46.87
C GLN A 8 58.66 14.35 45.41
N ASP A 9 59.84 13.75 45.19
CA ASP A 9 60.38 13.57 43.83
C ASP A 9 59.38 12.78 42.97
N PHE A 10 58.94 13.37 41.85
CA PHE A 10 58.07 12.70 40.89
C PHE A 10 58.83 11.55 40.25
N LYS A 11 58.71 10.35 40.82
CA LYS A 11 59.23 9.12 40.21
C LYS A 11 58.17 8.53 39.30
N ALA A 12 58.57 8.22 38.07
CA ALA A 12 57.72 7.48 37.16
C ALA A 12 57.38 6.11 37.78
N PRO A 13 56.15 5.61 37.61
CA PRO A 13 55.78 4.27 38.03
C PRO A 13 56.72 3.22 37.43
N GLU A 14 57.05 2.20 38.20
CA GLU A 14 57.81 1.05 37.73
C GLU A 14 57.09 0.40 36.54
N GLY A 15 57.81 0.11 35.45
CA GLY A 15 57.22 -0.50 34.25
C GLY A 15 56.46 0.44 33.31
N TYR A 16 56.37 1.75 33.59
CA TYR A 16 55.64 2.70 32.74
C TYR A 16 56.20 2.75 31.31
N PHE A 17 57.52 2.84 31.18
CA PHE A 17 58.19 2.90 29.87
C PHE A 17 58.30 1.55 29.18
N ASP A 18 58.13 0.44 29.92
CA ASP A 18 58.19 -0.91 29.35
C ASP A 18 56.90 -1.26 28.60
N SER A 19 55.75 -0.78 29.07
CA SER A 19 54.43 -0.98 28.42
C SER A 19 54.05 0.10 27.41
N LEU A 20 54.80 1.20 27.37
CA LEU A 20 54.54 2.34 26.49
C LEU A 20 54.63 1.98 24.99
N PRO A 21 55.62 1.20 24.51
CA PRO A 21 55.71 0.82 23.10
C PRO A 21 54.51 0.01 22.63
N ASP A 22 54.05 -0.95 23.45
CA ASP A 22 52.90 -1.80 23.15
C ASP A 22 51.61 -0.99 23.06
N LYS A 23 51.45 -0.01 23.97
CA LYS A 23 50.30 0.88 24.00
C LYS A 23 50.25 1.80 22.77
N ILE A 24 51.39 2.35 22.37
CA ILE A 24 51.50 3.15 21.14
C ILE A 24 51.18 2.27 19.92
N MET A 25 51.71 1.04 19.89
CA MET A 25 51.46 0.09 18.80
C MET A 25 49.97 -0.29 18.69
N GLU A 26 49.25 -0.34 19.80
CA GLU A 26 47.81 -0.58 19.82
C GLU A 26 47.00 0.61 19.30
N GLU A 27 47.37 1.83 19.66
CA GLU A 27 46.70 3.06 19.21
C GLU A 27 46.92 3.37 17.72
N ILE A 28 48.09 3.02 17.15
CA ILE A 28 48.37 3.23 15.72
C ILE A 28 47.76 2.15 14.81
N LYS A 29 47.14 1.09 15.37
CA LYS A 29 46.47 0.08 14.54
C LYS A 29 45.33 0.75 13.78
N PRO A 30 45.33 0.69 12.44
CA PRO A 30 44.27 1.30 11.65
C PRO A 30 42.94 0.67 12.07
N HIS A 31 42.05 1.50 12.64
CA HIS A 31 40.69 1.08 12.90
C HIS A 31 40.12 0.56 11.60
N LYS A 32 39.71 -0.72 11.57
CA LYS A 32 39.20 -1.39 10.37
C LYS A 32 37.92 -0.70 9.95
N SER A 33 38.06 0.36 9.16
CA SER A 33 36.92 1.11 8.66
C SER A 33 36.11 0.16 7.79
N ILE A 34 34.83 0.10 8.13
CA ILE A 34 33.90 -0.85 7.56
C ILE A 34 33.51 -0.32 6.18
N GLN A 35 34.37 -0.55 5.18
CA GLN A 35 34.23 -0.01 3.82
C GLN A 35 32.94 -0.48 3.11
N TRP A 36 32.29 -1.55 3.60
CA TRP A 36 31.00 -2.00 3.08
C TRP A 36 29.84 -1.04 3.42
N MET A 37 29.98 -0.21 4.46
CA MET A 37 28.99 0.81 4.79
C MET A 37 28.89 1.90 3.71
N LYS A 38 29.98 2.16 2.97
CA LYS A 38 29.98 3.14 1.85
C LYS A 38 29.05 2.72 0.72
N TYR A 39 28.83 1.41 0.56
CA TYR A 39 27.92 0.84 -0.43
C TYR A 39 26.53 0.54 0.15
N ALA A 40 26.32 0.73 1.45
CA ALA A 40 25.05 0.45 2.11
C ALA A 40 23.91 1.32 1.54
N ALA A 41 24.18 2.59 1.22
CA ALA A 41 23.19 3.47 0.60
C ALA A 41 22.77 2.98 -0.80
N ALA A 42 23.74 2.61 -1.65
CA ALA A 42 23.46 2.09 -3.00
C ALA A 42 22.75 0.72 -2.94
N ALA A 43 23.16 -0.16 -2.03
CA ALA A 43 22.52 -1.45 -1.83
C ALA A 43 21.08 -1.29 -1.28
N ALA A 44 20.84 -0.33 -0.38
CA ALA A 44 19.49 -0.04 0.11
C ALA A 44 18.57 0.43 -1.02
N ILE A 45 19.04 1.28 -1.93
CA ILE A 45 18.26 1.71 -3.09
C ILE A 45 17.92 0.52 -3.99
N LEU A 46 18.87 -0.39 -4.24
CA LEU A 46 18.62 -1.61 -5.02
C LEU A 46 17.58 -2.52 -4.35
N VAL A 47 17.69 -2.75 -3.04
CA VAL A 47 16.73 -3.58 -2.28
C VAL A 47 15.34 -2.94 -2.25
N VAL A 48 15.25 -1.62 -2.06
CA VAL A 48 13.97 -0.90 -2.08
C VAL A 48 13.37 -0.93 -3.49
N SER A 49 14.18 -0.72 -4.53
CA SER A 49 13.70 -0.77 -5.92
C SER A 49 13.20 -2.16 -6.33
N LEU A 50 13.91 -3.23 -5.96
CA LEU A 50 13.49 -4.61 -6.17
C LEU A 50 12.26 -4.97 -5.34
N GLY A 51 12.19 -4.53 -4.08
CA GLY A 51 11.05 -4.74 -3.20
C GLY A 51 9.79 -4.03 -3.71
N VAL A 52 9.90 -2.78 -4.16
CA VAL A 52 8.79 -2.02 -4.77
C VAL A 52 8.36 -2.67 -6.08
N TRP A 53 9.28 -3.12 -6.93
CA TRP A 53 8.93 -3.83 -8.18
C TRP A 53 8.22 -5.17 -7.92
N GLN A 54 8.71 -5.96 -6.95
CA GLN A 54 8.08 -7.22 -6.55
C GLN A 54 6.71 -7.01 -5.93
N PHE A 55 6.53 -5.93 -5.15
CA PHE A 55 5.25 -5.60 -4.51
C PHE A 55 4.26 -4.93 -5.47
N ASN A 56 4.73 -4.13 -6.42
CA ASN A 56 3.90 -3.54 -7.49
C ASN A 56 3.47 -4.59 -8.53
N SER A 57 4.11 -5.77 -8.54
CA SER A 57 3.67 -6.92 -9.34
C SER A 57 2.39 -7.58 -8.81
N SER A 58 1.63 -6.93 -7.91
CA SER A 58 0.21 -7.22 -7.72
C SER A 58 -0.45 -7.19 -9.10
N LYS A 59 -0.72 -8.36 -9.64
CA LYS A 59 -1.53 -8.51 -10.84
C LYS A 59 -2.83 -7.81 -10.52
N THR A 60 -3.07 -6.65 -11.12
CA THR A 60 -4.41 -6.08 -11.21
C THR A 60 -5.24 -7.19 -11.82
N GLN A 61 -5.99 -7.89 -10.98
CA GLN A 61 -6.92 -8.91 -11.42
C GLN A 61 -8.04 -8.13 -12.07
N PHE A 62 -7.89 -7.89 -13.37
CA PHE A 62 -9.01 -7.45 -14.18
C PHE A 62 -9.98 -8.62 -14.13
N GLU A 63 -11.02 -8.50 -13.31
CA GLU A 63 -12.12 -9.45 -13.37
C GLU A 63 -12.69 -9.35 -14.78
N THR A 64 -12.49 -10.41 -15.55
CA THR A 64 -13.16 -10.56 -16.83
C THR A 64 -14.62 -10.81 -16.50
N LEU A 65 -15.39 -9.73 -16.42
CA LEU A 65 -16.82 -9.82 -16.21
C LEU A 65 -17.43 -10.63 -17.35
N SER A 66 -18.43 -11.43 -17.03
CA SER A 66 -19.29 -11.97 -18.08
C SER A 66 -19.96 -10.81 -18.82
N MET A 67 -20.35 -11.03 -20.08
CA MET A 67 -21.02 -9.98 -20.87
C MET A 67 -22.24 -9.40 -20.13
N ASP A 68 -23.01 -10.26 -19.44
CA ASP A 68 -24.17 -9.84 -18.63
C ASP A 68 -23.77 -8.95 -17.44
N GLU A 69 -22.65 -9.26 -16.80
CA GLU A 69 -22.15 -8.53 -15.63
C GLU A 69 -21.54 -7.17 -16.01
N GLU A 70 -20.88 -7.10 -17.18
CA GLU A 70 -20.41 -5.84 -17.76
C GLU A 70 -21.59 -4.92 -18.12
N VAL A 71 -22.64 -5.45 -18.75
CA VAL A 71 -23.86 -4.69 -19.08
C VAL A 71 -24.50 -4.11 -17.82
N ASN A 72 -24.65 -4.91 -16.76
CA ASN A 72 -25.22 -4.45 -15.50
C ASN A 72 -24.38 -3.33 -14.85
N LEU A 73 -23.04 -3.44 -14.90
CA LEU A 73 -22.15 -2.41 -14.35
C LEU A 73 -22.27 -1.08 -15.10
N PHE A 74 -22.45 -1.11 -16.43
CA PHE A 74 -22.68 0.11 -17.21
C PHE A 74 -24.03 0.77 -16.92
N ILE A 75 -25.06 -0.03 -16.63
CA ILE A 75 -26.36 0.48 -16.17
C ILE A 75 -26.22 1.09 -14.76
N GLU A 76 -25.60 0.38 -13.80
CA GLU A 76 -25.44 0.83 -12.41
C GLU A 76 -24.58 2.08 -12.30
N SER A 77 -23.52 2.19 -13.11
CA SER A 77 -22.68 3.39 -13.17
C SER A 77 -23.36 4.59 -13.84
N GLN A 78 -24.65 4.47 -14.21
CA GLN A 78 -25.44 5.48 -14.92
C GLN A 78 -24.81 5.92 -16.24
N TYR A 79 -23.95 5.08 -16.82
CA TYR A 79 -23.33 5.33 -18.12
C TYR A 79 -24.30 5.00 -19.25
N TRP A 80 -25.01 3.88 -19.12
CA TRP A 80 -26.14 3.54 -19.97
C TRP A 80 -27.44 3.92 -19.29
N THR A 81 -28.11 4.91 -19.86
CA THR A 81 -29.46 5.31 -19.45
C THR A 81 -30.50 4.38 -20.09
N ALA A 82 -31.72 4.34 -19.55
CA ALA A 82 -32.78 3.51 -20.11
C ALA A 82 -33.06 3.88 -21.59
N GLU A 83 -32.98 5.17 -21.91
CA GLU A 83 -33.15 5.70 -23.26
C GLU A 83 -32.04 5.24 -24.21
N ASP A 84 -30.80 5.20 -23.74
CA ASP A 84 -29.66 4.76 -24.54
C ASP A 84 -29.77 3.26 -24.86
N VAL A 85 -30.09 2.44 -23.85
CA VAL A 85 -30.34 1.00 -24.02
C VAL A 85 -31.49 0.75 -24.98
N LEU A 86 -32.60 1.48 -24.85
CA LEU A 86 -33.75 1.37 -25.76
C LEU A 86 -33.40 1.73 -27.20
N SER A 87 -32.49 2.67 -27.42
CA SER A 87 -32.07 3.08 -28.77
C SER A 87 -31.21 2.05 -29.50
N MET A 88 -30.58 1.12 -28.75
CA MET A 88 -29.77 0.04 -29.31
C MET A 88 -30.60 -1.18 -29.74
N VAL A 89 -31.86 -1.26 -29.30
CA VAL A 89 -32.76 -2.36 -29.62
C VAL A 89 -33.45 -2.09 -30.95
N ASP A 90 -33.57 -3.12 -31.80
CA ASP A 90 -34.17 -2.99 -33.14
C ASP A 90 -35.65 -2.56 -33.11
N ASN A 91 -36.40 -2.97 -32.08
CA ASN A 91 -37.82 -2.66 -31.90
C ASN A 91 -38.16 -2.33 -30.43
N PRO A 92 -37.93 -1.08 -29.98
CA PRO A 92 -38.14 -0.70 -28.58
C PRO A 92 -39.60 -0.69 -28.15
N GLU A 93 -40.54 -0.46 -29.08
CA GLU A 93 -41.99 -0.38 -28.79
C GLU A 93 -42.55 -1.71 -28.25
N GLU A 94 -42.05 -2.84 -28.75
CA GLU A 94 -42.47 -4.17 -28.29
C GLU A 94 -42.09 -4.42 -26.82
N ILE A 95 -40.92 -3.93 -26.39
CA ILE A 95 -40.47 -4.02 -25.01
C ILE A 95 -41.31 -3.10 -24.11
N LEU A 96 -41.61 -1.88 -24.57
CA LEU A 96 -42.47 -0.94 -23.83
C LEU A 96 -43.88 -1.50 -23.65
N ASP A 97 -44.47 -2.05 -24.71
CA ASP A 97 -45.79 -2.68 -24.67
C ASP A 97 -45.83 -3.85 -23.67
N GLN A 98 -44.76 -4.67 -23.63
CA GLN A 98 -44.63 -5.75 -22.67
C GLN A 98 -44.57 -5.24 -21.22
N ILE A 99 -43.77 -4.20 -20.95
CA ILE A 99 -43.64 -3.61 -19.62
C ILE A 99 -44.97 -3.03 -19.15
N ILE A 100 -45.67 -2.28 -20.03
CA ILE A 100 -46.98 -1.71 -19.73
C ILE A 100 -48.00 -2.81 -19.45
N ALA A 101 -48.04 -3.86 -20.28
CA ALA A 101 -48.96 -4.98 -20.07
C ALA A 101 -48.72 -5.67 -18.72
N GLU A 102 -47.46 -5.86 -18.33
CA GLU A 102 -47.09 -6.47 -17.06
C GLU A 102 -47.46 -5.56 -15.87
N GLU A 103 -47.18 -4.26 -15.93
CA GLU A 103 -47.57 -3.28 -14.91
C GLU A 103 -49.10 -3.18 -14.74
N MET A 104 -49.86 -3.16 -15.84
CA MET A 104 -51.33 -3.11 -15.77
C MET A 104 -51.94 -4.40 -15.21
N VAL A 105 -51.32 -5.56 -15.43
CA VAL A 105 -51.76 -6.82 -14.80
C VAL A 105 -51.52 -6.77 -13.28
N TYR A 106 -50.37 -6.27 -12.84
CA TYR A 106 -50.10 -6.06 -11.41
C TYR A 106 -51.06 -5.04 -10.77
N GLU A 107 -51.41 -3.96 -11.46
CA GLU A 107 -52.36 -2.97 -10.96
C GLU A 107 -53.78 -3.55 -10.83
N VAL A 108 -54.26 -4.31 -11.82
CA VAL A 108 -55.58 -4.94 -11.80
C VAL A 108 -55.72 -5.98 -10.68
N ASP A 109 -54.71 -6.83 -10.46
CA ASP A 109 -54.73 -7.82 -9.37
C ASP A 109 -54.68 -7.14 -7.98
N MET A 110 -53.89 -6.08 -7.80
CA MET A 110 -53.79 -5.34 -6.53
C MET A 110 -55.05 -4.51 -6.24
N VAL A 111 -55.75 -4.02 -7.26
CA VAL A 111 -57.05 -3.33 -7.11
C VAL A 111 -58.15 -4.32 -6.73
N ASP A 112 -58.19 -5.53 -7.31
CA ASP A 112 -59.16 -6.57 -6.95
C ASP A 112 -58.94 -7.11 -5.53
N GLU A 113 -57.68 -7.25 -5.09
CA GLU A 113 -57.35 -7.66 -3.72
C GLU A 113 -57.72 -6.59 -2.67
N ASN A 114 -57.53 -5.32 -2.99
CA ASN A 114 -57.82 -4.21 -2.07
C ASN A 114 -59.34 -3.94 -1.99
N ASP A 115 -60.11 -4.04 -3.07
CA ASP A 115 -61.57 -3.88 -3.04
C ASP A 115 -62.29 -5.00 -2.25
N GLN A 116 -61.71 -6.20 -2.16
CA GLN A 116 -62.24 -7.28 -1.31
C GLN A 116 -62.06 -7.06 0.21
N HIS A 117 -61.28 -6.04 0.61
CA HIS A 117 -61.00 -5.73 2.01
C HIS A 117 -61.83 -4.56 2.59
N TRP A 118 -62.72 -3.94 1.80
CA TRP A 118 -63.59 -2.82 2.23
C TRP A 118 -65.06 -3.21 2.50
N TYR A 119 -65.36 -4.51 2.69
CA TYR A 119 -66.64 -5.00 3.21
C TYR A 119 -66.48 -5.91 4.44
#